data_AF-A0A9D4XLS7-F1
#
_entry.id   AF-A0A9D4XLS7-F1
#
_cell.length_a   1.000
_cell.length_b   1.000
_cell.length_c   1.000
_cell.angle_alpha   90.00
_cell.angle_beta   90.00
_cell.angle_gamma   90.00
#
_symmetry.space_group_name_H-M   'P 1'
#
loop_
_entity.id
_entity.type
_entity.pdbx_description
1 polymer ?
#
loop_
_entity_poly.entity_id
_entity_poly.type
_entity_poly.pdbx_seq_one_letter_code
_entity_poly.pdbx_strand_id
1 'polypeptide(L)'
;MKRNRRLLIFQTVSNTTRLIFQKNTQEVQQKPGGCPICLLSSVNTSWQFVGLAEMIGPVDFNRSLDYWQQDKWNGCFPLKWHIVKDVPNNVLRHIILLNNENKPVTNSRDTQEVLL
;
A
#
# COMPACT_ATOMS: atom_id res chain seq x y z
N MET A 1 -16.17 13.03 -13.22
CA MET A 1 -15.40 13.52 -12.06
C MET A 1 -14.41 12.43 -11.66
N LYS A 2 -13.11 12.55 -12.01
CA LYS A 2 -12.09 11.56 -11.63
C LYS A 2 -11.87 11.67 -10.12
N ARG A 3 -12.20 10.62 -9.36
CA ARG A 3 -11.88 10.57 -7.93
C ARG A 3 -10.37 10.41 -7.81
N ASN A 4 -9.67 11.42 -7.28
CA ASN A 4 -8.25 11.32 -6.95
C ASN A 4 -8.08 10.20 -5.92
N ARG A 5 -7.41 9.12 -6.29
CA ARG A 5 -7.06 8.01 -5.39
C ARG A 5 -5.54 7.86 -5.43
N ARG A 6 -4.92 7.73 -4.27
CA ARG A 6 -3.49 7.43 -4.17
C ARG A 6 -3.34 5.92 -4.00
N LEU A 7 -2.67 5.26 -4.93
CA LEU A 7 -2.48 3.82 -4.90
C LEU A 7 -1.04 3.50 -4.53
N LEU A 8 -0.84 2.63 -3.55
CA LEU A 8 0.48 2.20 -3.08
C LEU A 8 0.57 0.68 -3.16
N ILE A 9 1.72 0.15 -3.58
CA ILE A 9 1.97 -1.30 -3.54
C ILE A 9 2.59 -1.65 -2.20
N PHE A 10 2.04 -2.65 -1.54
CA PHE A 10 2.40 -3.04 -0.19
C PHE A 10 2.84 -4.51 -0.17
N GLN A 11 4.09 -4.74 0.22
CA GLN A 11 4.75 -6.05 0.21
C GLN A 11 5.05 -6.58 1.62
N THR A 12 5.42 -5.71 2.57
CA THR A 12 5.78 -6.09 3.95
C THR A 12 5.59 -4.91 4.93
N VAL A 13 5.22 -5.11 6.20
CA VAL A 13 5.15 -4.00 7.19
C VAL A 13 6.52 -3.73 7.83
N SER A 14 7.51 -3.26 7.08
CA SER A 14 8.76 -2.81 7.73
C SER A 14 8.55 -1.51 8.52
N ASN A 15 9.48 -1.18 9.43
CA ASN A 15 9.45 0.12 10.15
C ASN A 15 9.47 1.32 9.18
N THR A 16 10.21 1.22 8.07
CA THR A 16 10.25 2.25 7.02
C THR A 16 8.89 2.42 6.36
N THR A 17 8.18 1.32 6.13
CA THR A 17 6.85 1.29 5.51
C THR A 17 5.83 2.09 6.33
N ARG A 18 5.89 1.97 7.66
CA ARG A 18 4.99 2.69 8.59
C ARG A 18 5.20 4.20 8.57
N LEU A 19 6.46 4.65 8.52
CA LEU A 19 6.77 6.08 8.42
C LEU A 19 6.24 6.69 7.12
N ILE A 20 6.31 5.93 6.02
CA ILE A 20 5.77 6.35 4.73
C ILE A 20 4.24 6.44 4.80
N PHE A 21 3.56 5.46 5.38
CA PHE A 21 2.10 5.54 5.56
C PHE A 21 1.66 6.68 6.47
N GLN A 22 2.40 6.94 7.55
CA GLN A 22 2.12 8.08 8.43
C GLN A 22 2.25 9.40 7.67
N LYS A 23 3.35 9.59 6.93
CA LYS A 23 3.58 10.78 6.11
C LYS A 23 2.46 10.96 5.07
N ASN A 24 2.13 9.89 4.34
CA ASN A 24 1.09 9.94 3.31
C ASN A 24 -0.28 10.30 3.90
N THR A 25 -0.59 9.81 5.11
CA THR A 25 -1.86 10.13 5.78
C THR A 25 -1.92 11.59 6.19
N GLN A 26 -0.82 12.14 6.72
CA GLN A 26 -0.74 13.57 7.05
C GLN A 26 -0.89 14.45 5.81
N GLU A 27 -0.25 14.10 4.69
CA GLU A 27 -0.39 14.82 3.42
C GLU A 27 -1.83 14.79 2.89
N VAL A 28 -2.54 13.67 3.05
CA VAL A 28 -3.94 13.52 2.66
C VAL A 28 -4.86 14.35 3.54
N GLN A 29 -4.65 14.37 4.85
CA GLN A 29 -5.45 15.15 5.80
C GLN A 29 -5.35 16.66 5.54
N GLN A 30 -4.24 17.13 4.97
CA GLN A 30 -4.03 18.54 4.61
C GLN A 30 -4.73 18.94 3.29
N LYS A 31 -5.20 17.99 2.48
CA LYS A 31 -5.83 18.29 1.18
C LYS A 31 -7.36 18.47 1.33
N PRO A 32 -7.93 19.63 0.93
CA PRO A 32 -9.37 19.83 0.94
C PRO A 32 -10.06 18.84 -0.02
N GLY A 33 -11.08 18.15 0.46
CA GLY A 33 -11.83 17.14 -0.30
C GLY A 33 -11.42 15.68 -0.06
N GLY A 34 -10.34 15.43 0.68
CA GLY A 34 -9.86 14.09 1.01
C GLY A 34 -9.32 13.32 -0.20
N CYS A 35 -8.35 12.44 0.03
CA CYS A 35 -7.79 11.56 -0.99
C CYS A 35 -7.58 10.17 -0.39
N PRO A 36 -8.43 9.18 -0.70
CA PRO A 36 -8.28 7.85 -0.11
C PRO A 36 -6.95 7.21 -0.53
N ILE A 37 -6.27 6.60 0.43
CA ILE A 37 -5.04 5.84 0.23
C ILE A 37 -5.44 4.38 0.07
N CYS A 38 -5.28 3.86 -1.14
CA CYS A 38 -5.52 2.48 -1.49
C CYS A 38 -4.20 1.71 -1.52
N LEU A 39 -4.20 0.47 -1.04
CA LEU A 39 -3.06 -0.43 -0.98
C LEU A 39 -3.32 -1.64 -1.87
N LEU A 40 -2.46 -1.85 -2.87
CA LEU A 40 -2.34 -3.11 -3.61
C LEU A 40 -1.39 -4.02 -2.85
N SER A 41 -1.91 -5.09 -2.26
CA SER A 41 -1.08 -6.01 -1.49
C SER A 41 -0.51 -7.12 -2.39
N SER A 42 0.76 -7.47 -2.16
CA SER A 42 1.45 -8.60 -2.79
C SER A 42 2.40 -9.22 -1.76
N VAL A 43 2.64 -10.53 -1.81
CA VAL A 43 3.66 -11.15 -0.95
C VAL A 43 4.94 -11.32 -1.75
N ASN A 44 6.09 -11.00 -1.17
CA ASN A 44 7.37 -11.18 -1.85
C ASN A 44 7.53 -12.62 -2.33
N THR A 45 8.07 -12.79 -3.53
CA THR A 45 8.25 -14.10 -4.20
C THR A 45 6.98 -14.91 -4.47
N SER A 46 5.78 -14.35 -4.21
CA SER A 46 4.50 -15.04 -4.51
C SER A 46 4.08 -14.96 -5.98
N TRP A 47 4.68 -14.04 -6.75
CA TRP A 47 4.34 -13.78 -8.16
C TRP A 47 2.87 -13.36 -8.40
N GLN A 48 2.18 -12.88 -7.36
CA GLN A 48 0.80 -12.46 -7.43
C GLN A 48 0.51 -11.26 -6.51
N PHE A 49 -0.55 -10.53 -6.82
CA PHE A 49 -1.21 -9.61 -5.90
C PHE A 49 -2.31 -10.36 -5.15
N VAL A 50 -2.54 -10.02 -3.89
CA VAL A 50 -3.51 -10.70 -3.01
C VAL A 50 -4.78 -9.87 -2.77
N GLY A 51 -4.76 -8.57 -3.10
CA GLY A 51 -5.96 -7.76 -2.99
C GLY A 51 -5.73 -6.25 -2.98
N LEU A 52 -6.84 -5.55 -2.71
CA LEU A 52 -6.93 -4.10 -2.61
C LEU A 52 -7.57 -3.73 -1.26
N ALA A 53 -6.87 -2.93 -0.48
CA ALA A 53 -7.37 -2.36 0.77
C ALA A 53 -7.32 -0.84 0.75
N GLU A 54 -8.05 -0.19 1.64
CA GLU A 54 -8.01 1.26 1.86
C GLU A 54 -7.62 1.54 3.30
N MET A 55 -6.67 2.47 3.49
CA MET A 55 -6.31 2.99 4.80
C MET A 55 -7.37 3.98 5.26
N ILE A 56 -8.03 3.67 6.37
CA ILE A 56 -9.19 4.42 6.89
C ILE A 56 -8.86 5.26 8.13
N GLY A 57 -7.59 5.32 8.54
CA GLY A 57 -7.14 6.09 9.69
C GLY A 57 -5.61 6.13 9.80
N PRO A 58 -5.06 6.95 10.71
CA PRO A 58 -3.61 7.14 10.86
C PRO A 58 -2.90 5.91 11.44
N VAL A 59 -1.56 5.93 11.40
CA VAL A 59 -0.73 4.92 12.05
C VAL A 59 -0.70 5.17 13.54
N ASP A 60 -1.08 4.16 14.31
CA ASP A 60 -0.91 4.09 15.75
C ASP A 60 0.35 3.30 16.07
N PHE A 61 1.42 3.98 16.50
CA PHE A 61 2.71 3.37 16.84
C PHE A 61 2.72 2.71 18.23
N ASN A 62 1.75 3.01 19.09
CA ASN A 62 1.67 2.47 20.45
C ASN A 62 1.03 1.08 20.48
N ARG A 63 0.38 0.69 19.39
CA ARG A 63 -0.26 -0.62 19.25
C ARG A 63 0.65 -1.59 18.52
N SER A 64 1.10 -2.64 19.21
CA SER A 64 1.66 -3.84 18.60
C SER A 64 0.54 -4.82 18.26
N LEU A 65 0.76 -5.68 17.26
CA LEU A 65 -0.05 -6.87 17.05
C LEU A 65 0.83 -8.08 17.30
N ASP A 66 0.36 -9.01 18.13
CA ASP A 66 1.14 -10.17 18.56
C ASP A 66 1.36 -11.21 17.44
N TYR A 67 0.77 -10.98 16.26
CA TYR A 67 0.89 -11.84 15.08
C TYR A 67 1.98 -11.39 14.11
N TRP A 68 2.72 -10.30 14.40
CA TRP A 68 3.85 -9.92 13.56
C TRP A 68 4.96 -10.97 13.67
N GLN A 69 5.46 -11.42 12.53
CA GLN A 69 6.51 -12.46 12.48
C GLN A 69 7.83 -12.04 13.15
N GLN A 70 7.99 -10.74 13.46
CA GLN A 70 9.19 -10.20 14.08
C GLN A 70 8.79 -9.25 15.23
N ASP A 71 9.20 -9.58 16.45
CA ASP A 71 8.91 -8.86 17.72
C ASP A 71 9.37 -7.39 17.75
N LYS A 72 10.02 -6.91 16.69
CA LYS A 72 10.55 -5.54 16.59
C LYS A 72 9.55 -4.56 15.97
N TRP A 73 8.35 -5.02 15.63
CA TRP A 73 7.47 -4.29 14.72
C TRP A 73 6.26 -3.70 15.47
N ASN A 74 6.47 -2.54 16.11
CA ASN A 74 5.38 -1.77 16.72
C ASN A 74 4.67 -0.86 15.70
N GLY A 75 3.35 -0.84 15.78
CA GLY A 75 2.51 0.07 15.04
C GLY A 75 1.60 -0.59 14.03
N CYS A 76 0.35 -0.13 13.98
CA CYS A 76 -0.66 -0.59 13.02
C CYS A 76 -1.56 0.56 12.59
N PHE A 77 -2.32 0.35 11.52
CA PHE A 77 -3.32 1.30 11.05
C PHE A 77 -4.56 0.54 10.60
N PRO A 78 -5.76 1.12 10.76
CA PRO A 78 -6.99 0.45 10.35
C PRO A 78 -7.08 0.41 8.82
N LEU A 79 -7.45 -0.76 8.31
CA LEU A 79 -7.64 -1.03 6.89
C LEU A 79 -9.06 -1.55 6.63
N LYS A 80 -9.62 -1.15 5.48
CA LYS A 80 -10.83 -1.74 4.91
C LYS A 80 -10.47 -2.47 3.61
N TRP A 81 -10.61 -3.79 3.60
CA TRP A 81 -10.45 -4.56 2.37
C TRP A 81 -11.64 -4.31 1.43
N HIS A 82 -11.34 -4.00 0.17
CA HIS A 82 -12.33 -3.89 -0.90
C HIS A 82 -12.36 -5.14 -1.77
N ILE A 83 -11.18 -5.74 -2.00
CA ILE A 83 -11.02 -6.95 -2.80
C ILE A 83 -9.99 -7.85 -2.11
N VAL A 84 -10.35 -9.11 -1.91
CA VAL A 84 -9.44 -10.17 -1.47
C VAL A 84 -9.46 -11.24 -2.54
N LYS A 85 -8.42 -11.27 -3.38
CA LYS A 85 -8.34 -12.16 -4.53
C LYS A 85 -6.90 -12.26 -5.01
N ASP A 86 -6.46 -13.48 -5.27
CA ASP A 86 -5.20 -13.74 -5.94
C ASP A 86 -5.28 -13.33 -7.41
N VAL A 87 -4.40 -12.41 -7.81
CA VAL A 87 -4.25 -11.91 -9.18
C VAL A 87 -2.82 -12.17 -9.63
N PRO A 88 -2.60 -13.14 -10.54
CA PRO A 88 -1.27 -13.45 -11.04
C PRO A 88 -0.60 -12.26 -11.74
N ASN A 89 0.71 -12.11 -11.58
CA ASN A 89 1.47 -11.00 -12.14
C ASN A 89 1.39 -10.89 -13.67
N ASN A 90 1.23 -12.00 -14.38
CA ASN A 90 1.08 -11.98 -15.84
C ASN A 90 -0.13 -11.16 -16.32
N VAL A 91 -1.18 -11.05 -15.50
CA VAL A 91 -2.37 -10.23 -15.79
C VAL A 91 -2.04 -8.75 -15.67
N LEU A 92 -1.15 -8.36 -14.76
CA LEU A 92 -0.87 -6.95 -14.44
C LEU A 92 0.45 -6.42 -15.03
N ARG A 93 1.35 -7.28 -15.53
CA ARG A 93 2.69 -6.90 -16.04
C ARG A 93 2.68 -5.85 -17.16
N HIS A 94 1.56 -5.68 -17.84
CA HIS A 94 1.41 -4.71 -18.94
C HIS A 94 1.18 -3.28 -18.43
N ILE A 95 0.87 -3.11 -17.14
CA ILE A 95 0.73 -1.80 -16.50
C ILE A 95 2.14 -1.27 -16.20
N ILE A 96 2.53 -0.20 -16.88
CA ILE A 96 3.85 0.41 -16.78
C ILE A 96 3.78 1.65 -15.87
N LEU A 97 4.74 1.76 -14.94
CA LEU A 97 4.83 2.89 -14.02
C LEU A 97 5.87 3.91 -14.49
N LEU A 98 5.41 5.05 -14.99
CA LEU A 98 6.28 6.13 -15.47
C LEU A 98 7.20 6.67 -14.35
N ASN A 99 6.70 6.70 -13.12
CA ASN A 99 7.42 7.16 -11.93
C ASN A 99 8.32 6.07 -11.30
N ASN A 100 8.50 4.92 -11.97
CA ASN A 100 9.38 3.84 -11.53
C ASN A 100 10.23 3.33 -12.71
N GLU A 101 10.93 4.24 -13.39
CA GLU A 101 11.83 3.91 -14.52
C GLU A 101 11.14 3.14 -15.65
N ASN A 102 9.84 3.37 -15.86
CA ASN A 102 9.01 2.61 -16.81
C ASN A 102 9.02 1.08 -16.57
N LYS A 103 9.24 0.66 -15.32
CA LYS A 103 9.14 -0.75 -14.94
C LYS A 103 7.67 -1.16 -14.82
N PRO A 104 7.36 -2.46 -15.06
CA PRO A 104 6.04 -3.01 -14.77
C PRO A 104 5.64 -2.80 -13.31
N VAL A 105 4.34 -2.65 -13.07
CA VAL A 105 3.75 -2.57 -11.72
C VAL A 105 4.13 -3.76 -10.84
N THR A 106 4.35 -4.93 -11.45
CA THR A 106 4.76 -6.18 -10.79
C THR A 106 6.19 -6.14 -10.26
N ASN A 107 7.01 -5.18 -10.70
CA ASN A 107 8.41 -5.02 -10.31
C ASN A 107 8.59 -3.88 -9.29
N SER A 108 7.48 -3.44 -8.71
CA SER A 108 7.46 -2.41 -7.69
C SER A 108 8.07 -2.91 -6.39
N ARG A 109 8.69 -1.99 -5.64
CA ARG A 109 9.12 -2.23 -4.27
C ARG A 109 8.01 -1.83 -3.29
N ASP A 110 8.20 -2.18 -2.03
CA ASP A 110 7.31 -1.81 -0.95
C ASP A 110 7.06 -0.28 -0.93
N THR A 111 5.80 0.11 -0.77
CA THR A 111 5.28 1.50 -0.83
C THR A 111 5.44 2.25 -2.16
N GLN A 112 5.72 1.57 -3.28
CA GLN A 112 5.71 2.21 -4.59
C GLN A 112 4.37 2.88 -4.87
N GLU A 113 4.40 4.18 -5.16
CA GLU A 113 3.23 4.93 -5.57
C GLU A 113 2.90 4.66 -7.04
N VAL A 114 1.62 4.46 -7.32
CA VAL A 114 1.07 4.32 -8.66
C VAL A 114 0.27 5.58 -8.96
N LEU A 115 0.79 6.39 -9.89
CA LEU A 115 0.13 7.59 -10.38
C LEU A 115 -0.86 7.20 -11.50
N LEU A 116 -2.12 7.58 -11.34
CA LEU A 116 -3.22 7.33 -12.29
C LEU A 116 -3.67 8.61 -13.00
#